data_AF-D6U5Q5-F1
#
_entry.id   AF-D6U5Q5-F1
#
_cell.length_a   1.000
_cell.length_b   1.000
_cell.length_c   1.000
_cell.angle_alpha   90.00
_cell.angle_beta   90.00
_cell.angle_gamma   90.00
#
_symmetry.space_group_name_H-M   'P 1'
#
loop_
_entity.id
_entity.type
_entity.pdbx_description
1 polymer ?
#
loop_
_entity_poly.entity_id
_entity_poly.type
_entity_poly.pdbx_seq_one_letter_code
_entity_poly.pdbx_strand_id
1 'polypeptide(L)'
;MTEAAASGQQPRIHTVQVYGKLRAQGKPAFERQVAAREVSFTCQRCGTQKTEMRYPGPLPRYCPSCREARRAEAYEVRVAKQREKRRKQREAERKGTHVHLRS
;
A
#
# COMPACT_ATOMS: atom_id res chain seq x y z
N MET A 1 33.31 7.60 30.11
CA MET A 1 32.94 8.33 28.88
C MET A 1 32.47 7.29 27.88
N THR A 2 31.16 7.13 27.72
CA THR A 2 30.57 6.12 26.82
C THR A 2 30.43 6.71 25.43
N GLU A 3 31.28 6.26 24.51
CA GLU A 3 31.18 6.54 23.09
C GLU A 3 29.92 5.86 22.53
N ALA A 4 28.89 6.67 22.27
CA ALA A 4 27.71 6.22 21.56
C ALA A 4 28.12 5.97 20.10
N ALA A 5 28.28 4.69 19.75
CA ALA A 5 28.45 4.25 18.38
C ALA A 5 27.20 4.65 17.57
N ALA A 6 27.28 5.80 16.90
CA ALA A 6 26.35 6.18 15.85
C ALA A 6 26.55 5.19 14.71
N SER A 7 25.78 4.11 14.73
CA SER A 7 25.63 3.18 13.62
C SER A 7 24.91 3.89 12.49
N GLY A 8 25.64 4.75 11.78
CA GLY A 8 25.19 5.44 10.58
C GLY A 8 24.91 4.40 9.51
N GLN A 9 23.68 3.89 9.47
CA GLN A 9 23.18 3.11 8.35
C GLN A 9 23.30 3.97 7.11
N GLN A 10 24.28 3.65 6.27
CA GLN A 10 24.52 4.38 5.03
C GLN A 10 23.21 4.46 4.22
N PRO A 11 22.86 5.64 3.69
CA PRO A 11 21.63 5.80 2.95
C PRO A 11 21.70 4.91 1.70
N ARG A 12 20.82 3.91 1.62
CA ARG A 12 20.74 3.03 0.45
C ARG A 12 20.34 3.86 -0.76
N ILE A 13 21.26 4.03 -1.70
CA ILE A 13 21.05 4.76 -2.96
C ILE A 13 20.45 3.77 -3.98
N HIS A 14 19.35 4.16 -4.61
CA HIS A 14 18.74 3.41 -5.71
C HIS A 14 18.70 4.26 -6.98
N THR A 15 19.07 3.65 -8.10
CA THR A 15 18.86 4.23 -9.43
C THR A 15 17.45 3.93 -9.91
N VAL A 16 16.71 4.97 -10.27
CA VAL A 16 15.33 4.87 -10.76
C VAL A 16 15.27 5.45 -12.17
N GLN A 17 14.74 4.65 -13.11
CA GLN A 17 14.45 5.09 -14.47
C GLN A 17 13.14 5.87 -14.50
N VAL A 18 13.19 7.10 -15.01
CA VAL A 18 12.04 7.99 -15.13
C VAL A 18 11.55 7.99 -16.57
N TYR A 19 10.33 7.50 -16.75
CA TYR A 19 9.70 7.42 -18.06
C TYR A 19 8.72 8.57 -18.28
N GLY A 20 9.00 9.42 -19.28
CA GLY A 20 8.18 10.55 -19.70
C GLY A 20 7.05 10.18 -20.68
N LYS A 21 6.70 11.09 -21.59
CA LYS A 21 5.61 10.89 -22.58
C LYS A 21 5.89 9.74 -23.56
N LEU A 22 7.16 9.35 -23.73
CA LEU A 22 7.59 8.27 -24.63
C LEU A 22 7.57 6.87 -23.98
N ARG A 23 6.74 6.65 -22.94
CA ARG A 23 6.59 5.32 -22.30
C ARG A 23 6.32 4.19 -23.30
N ALA A 24 5.55 4.48 -24.36
CA ALA A 24 5.23 3.52 -25.41
C ALA A 24 6.44 2.98 -26.18
N GLN A 25 7.58 3.70 -26.17
CA GLN A 25 8.81 3.31 -26.86
C GLN A 25 9.77 2.51 -25.95
N GLY A 26 9.42 2.27 -24.68
CA GLY A 26 10.23 1.51 -23.74
C GLY A 26 11.55 2.15 -23.31
N LYS A 27 11.85 3.38 -23.77
CA LYS A 27 13.08 4.09 -23.43
C LYS A 27 12.86 5.04 -22.23
N PRO A 28 13.72 5.02 -21.20
CA PRO A 28 13.65 6.00 -20.12
C PRO A 28 14.00 7.39 -20.66
N ALA A 29 13.36 8.43 -20.11
CA ALA A 29 13.70 9.81 -20.45
C ALA A 29 15.00 10.24 -19.77
N PHE A 30 15.19 9.80 -18.52
CA PHE A 30 16.44 9.95 -17.76
C PHE A 30 16.47 8.98 -16.57
N GLU A 31 17.66 8.81 -15.99
CA GLU A 31 17.85 8.10 -14.73
C GLU A 31 18.11 9.09 -13.60
N ARG A 32 17.63 8.76 -12.40
CA ARG A 32 17.95 9.54 -11.19
C ARG A 32 18.33 8.62 -10.04
N GLN A 33 19.26 9.07 -9.21
CA GLN A 33 19.57 8.43 -7.95
C GLN A 33 18.65 8.99 -6.86
N VAL A 34 18.06 8.11 -6.07
CA VAL A 34 17.26 8.46 -4.90
C VAL A 34 17.86 7.76 -3.68
N ALA A 35 18.16 8.55 -2.67
CA ALA A 35 18.67 8.09 -1.39
C ALA A 35 17.52 8.00 -0.38
N ALA A 36 17.54 6.97 0.46
CA ALA A 36 16.67 6.93 1.62
C ALA A 36 17.10 8.02 2.62
N ARG A 37 16.13 8.75 3.17
CA ARG A 37 16.34 9.72 4.25
C ARG A 37 15.53 9.33 5.47
N GLU A 38 15.99 9.75 6.62
CA GLU A 38 15.24 9.60 7.85
C GLU A 38 14.04 10.55 7.84
N VAL A 39 12.85 10.01 8.12
CA VAL A 39 11.60 10.79 8.17
C VAL A 39 10.89 10.49 9.48
N SER A 40 10.74 11.54 10.29
CA SER A 40 9.94 11.52 11.52
C SER A 40 8.50 11.95 11.22
N PHE A 41 7.52 11.16 11.66
CA PHE A 41 6.10 11.45 11.48
C PHE A 41 5.27 10.94 12.65
N THR A 42 4.09 11.55 12.86
CA THR A 42 3.14 11.14 13.90
C THR A 42 2.09 10.20 13.30
N CYS A 43 1.94 9.01 13.88
CA CYS A 43 0.93 8.06 13.42
C CYS A 43 -0.48 8.57 13.74
N GLN A 44 -1.35 8.66 12.73
CA GLN A 44 -2.73 9.12 12.90
C GLN A 44 -3.63 8.16 13.72
N ARG A 45 -3.23 6.90 13.91
CA ARG A 45 -4.02 5.90 14.66
C ARG A 45 -3.61 5.82 16.13
N CYS A 46 -2.32 5.79 16.42
CA CYS A 46 -1.80 5.59 17.79
C CYS A 46 -1.16 6.84 18.39
N GLY A 47 -1.05 7.95 17.65
CA GLY A 47 -0.48 9.21 18.12
C GLY A 47 1.04 9.20 18.35
N THR A 48 1.69 8.03 18.24
CA THR A 48 3.13 7.91 18.50
C THR A 48 3.96 8.51 17.37
N GLN A 49 5.02 9.24 17.74
CA GLN A 49 6.05 9.67 16.79
C GLN A 49 6.91 8.46 16.38
N LYS A 50 7.13 8.32 15.07
CA LYS A 50 7.94 7.24 14.50
C LYS A 50 8.93 7.83 13.51
N THR A 51 10.11 7.21 13.48
CA THR A 51 11.21 7.60 12.62
C THR A 51 11.57 6.41 11.73
N GLU A 52 11.52 6.61 10.42
CA GLU A 52 11.74 5.55 9.43
C GLU A 52 12.63 6.05 8.29
N MET A 53 13.53 5.20 7.80
CA MET A 53 14.28 5.44 6.56
C MET A 53 13.37 5.26 5.35
N ARG A 54 13.18 6.33 4.56
CA ARG A 54 12.26 6.35 3.41
C ARG A 54 12.84 7.09 2.22
N TYR A 55 12.55 6.57 1.02
CA TYR A 55 12.77 7.31 -0.21
C TYR A 55 11.87 8.55 -0.30
N PRO A 56 12.27 9.57 -1.06
CA PRO A 56 11.44 10.75 -1.31
C PRO A 56 10.05 10.36 -1.80
N GLY A 57 9.03 10.86 -1.12
CA GLY A 57 7.63 10.56 -1.40
C GLY A 57 6.70 11.15 -0.34
N PRO A 58 5.39 10.85 -0.42
CA PRO A 58 4.42 11.32 0.56
C PRO A 58 4.73 10.84 1.97
N LEU A 59 4.49 11.72 2.96
CA LEU A 59 4.68 11.36 4.37
C LEU A 59 3.73 10.22 4.77
N PRO A 60 4.18 9.23 5.56
CA PRO A 60 3.32 8.13 5.99
C PRO A 60 2.27 8.64 6.97
N ARG A 61 1.03 8.17 6.83
CA ARG A 61 -0.05 8.47 7.77
C ARG A 61 -0.07 7.55 8.98
N TYR A 62 0.45 6.33 8.83
CA TYR A 62 0.38 5.28 9.86
C TYR A 62 1.74 4.61 10.03
N CYS A 63 2.07 4.29 11.28
CA CYS A 63 3.20 3.42 11.59
C CYS A 63 2.99 2.00 11.01
N PRO A 64 4.04 1.16 10.94
CA PRO A 64 3.97 -0.13 10.26
C PRO A 64 2.88 -1.03 10.84
N SER A 65 2.80 -1.15 12.17
CA SER A 65 1.79 -1.96 12.86
C SER A 65 0.37 -1.46 12.59
N CYS A 66 0.12 -0.15 12.71
CA CYS A 66 -1.20 0.43 12.44
C CYS A 66 -1.62 0.29 10.97
N ARG A 67 -0.66 0.28 10.05
CA ARG A 67 -0.89 0.06 8.62
C ARG A 67 -1.30 -1.38 8.34
N GLU A 68 -0.65 -2.34 8.98
CA GLU A 68 -0.99 -3.77 8.86
C GLU A 68 -2.36 -4.06 9.44
N ALA A 69 -2.66 -3.53 10.64
CA ALA A 69 -3.99 -3.65 11.23
C ALA A 69 -5.08 -3.08 10.30
N ARG A 70 -4.85 -1.91 9.70
CA ARG A 70 -5.77 -1.34 8.71
C ARG A 70 -5.91 -2.18 7.44
N ARG A 71 -4.82 -2.82 6.97
CA ARG A 71 -4.87 -3.71 5.81
C ARG A 71 -5.69 -4.95 6.12
N ALA A 72 -5.55 -5.52 7.31
CA ALA A 72 -6.36 -6.66 7.76
C ALA A 72 -7.85 -6.28 7.84
N GLU A 73 -8.18 -5.16 8.48
CA GLU A 73 -9.55 -4.63 8.56
C GLU A 73 -10.16 -4.43 7.16
N ALA A 74 -9.43 -3.79 6.24
CA ALA A 74 -9.89 -3.56 4.87
C ALA A 74 -10.05 -4.86 4.09
N TYR A 75 -9.18 -5.85 4.33
CA TYR A 75 -9.27 -7.17 3.73
C TYR A 75 -10.55 -7.89 4.15
N GLU A 76 -10.85 -7.92 5.45
CA GLU A 76 -12.07 -8.55 6.00
C GLU A 76 -13.34 -7.91 5.41
N VAL A 77 -13.41 -6.58 5.39
CA VAL A 77 -14.54 -5.84 4.79
C VAL A 77 -14.69 -6.19 3.30
N ARG A 78 -13.58 -6.26 2.55
CA ARG A 78 -13.60 -6.63 1.14
C ARG A 78 -14.13 -8.05 0.94
N VAL A 79 -13.66 -9.01 1.74
CA VAL A 79 -14.10 -10.40 1.68
C VAL A 79 -15.58 -10.52 2.03
N ALA A 80 -16.06 -9.83 3.06
CA ALA A 80 -17.47 -9.80 3.44
C ALA A 80 -18.36 -9.29 2.30
N LYS A 81 -18.00 -8.14 1.69
CA LYS A 81 -18.71 -7.59 0.53
C LYS A 81 -18.71 -8.55 -0.66
N GLN A 82 -17.59 -9.22 -0.91
CA GLN A 82 -17.49 -10.20 -1.99
C GLN A 82 -18.40 -11.41 -1.76
N ARG A 83 -18.46 -11.93 -0.53
CA ARG A 83 -19.33 -13.04 -0.14
C ARG A 83 -20.80 -12.65 -0.27
N GLU A 84 -21.17 -11.46 0.18
CA GLU A 84 -22.53 -10.94 0.05
C GLU A 84 -22.95 -10.81 -1.42
N LYS A 85 -22.07 -10.25 -2.28
CA LYS A 85 -22.31 -10.15 -3.72
C LYS A 85 -22.55 -11.52 -4.34
N ARG A 86 -21.72 -12.52 -4.02
CA ARG A 86 -21.88 -13.90 -4.51
C ARG A 86 -23.19 -14.55 -4.01
N ARG A 87 -23.60 -14.28 -2.77
CA ARG A 87 -24.87 -14.78 -2.22
C ARG A 87 -26.07 -14.20 -2.99
N LYS A 88 -26.10 -12.87 -3.18
CA LYS A 88 -27.15 -12.18 -3.95
C LYS A 88 -27.22 -12.68 -5.39
N GLN A 89 -26.07 -12.91 -6.03
CA GLN A 89 -26.01 -13.45 -7.39
C GLN A 89 -26.61 -14.87 -7.47
N ARG A 90 -26.25 -15.76 -6.54
CA ARG A 90 -26.82 -17.13 -6.50
C ARG A 90 -28.32 -17.14 -6.22
N GLU A 91 -28.80 -16.26 -5.35
CA GLU A 91 -30.23 -16.11 -5.09
C GLU A 91 -30.98 -15.61 -6.33
N ALA A 92 -30.41 -14.65 -7.06
CA ALA A 92 -30.97 -14.17 -8.32
C ALA A 92 -30.98 -15.27 -9.40
N GLU A 93 -29.88 -16.03 -9.55
CA GLU A 93 -29.80 -17.17 -10.47
C GLU A 93 -30.85 -18.24 -10.14
N ARG A 94 -31.04 -18.59 -8.86
CA ARG A 94 -32.07 -19.54 -8.40
C ARG A 94 -33.49 -19.04 -8.69
N LYS A 95 -33.76 -17.75 -8.45
CA LYS A 95 -35.08 -17.16 -8.75
C LYS A 95 -35.33 -17.09 -10.26
N GLY A 96 -34.31 -16.75 -11.05
CA GLY A 96 -34.41 -16.72 -12.51
C GLY A 96 -34.65 -18.09 -13.13
N THR A 97 -33.98 -19.14 -12.62
CA THR A 97 -34.20 -20.53 -13.07
C THR A 97 -35.58 -21.07 -12.69
N HIS A 98 -36.12 -20.70 -11.52
CA HIS A 98 -37.48 -21.10 -11.12
C HIS A 98 -38.58 -20.44 -11.99
N VAL A 99 -38.33 -19.27 -12.57
CA VAL A 99 -39.29 -18.61 -13.48
C VAL A 99 -39.33 -19.31 -14.84
N HIS A 100 -38.23 -19.92 -15.30
CA HIS A 100 -38.16 -20.54 -16.63
C HIS A 100 -38.71 -21.97 -16.70
N LEU A 101 -38.86 -22.67 -15.58
CA LEU A 101 -39.37 -24.05 -15.51
C LEU A 101 -40.91 -24.13 -15.33
N ARG A 102 -41.62 -23.01 -15.49
CA ARG A 102 -43.07 -22.89 -15.24
C ARG A 102 -43.87 -22.40 -16.47
N SER A 103 -43.33 -22.59 -17.68
CA SER A 103 -43.99 -22.28 -18.95
C SER A 103 -44.25 -23.53 -19.76
#